data_AF-U1PYZ0-F1
#
_entry.id   AF-U1PYZ0-F1
#
_cell.length_a   1.000
_cell.length_b   1.000
_cell.length_c   1.000
_cell.angle_alpha   90.00
_cell.angle_beta   90.00
_cell.angle_gamma   90.00
#
_symmetry.space_group_name_H-M   'P 1'
#
loop_
_entity.id
_entity.type
_entity.pdbx_description
1 polymer ?
#
loop_
_entity_poly.entity_id
_entity_poly.type
_entity_poly.pdbx_seq_one_letter_code
_entity_poly.pdbx_strand_id
1 'polypeptide(L)'
;QARTLILRILDVFESPNRIMDALSILESFMIRWKTANYASGGKLDRIYSRACSNCFDTTGEITNQLRDLFVDCWPSDGEFRESLENKRMLLNDQTKYMLIRIEEDYYNGSSVDFSTPEREHIAPRASYTAKKYSAWPVQLDMAEGEFEQVRDRLGNLTLLEPSRNASVGADPFENKATEYSASSYNMTETIAEDYDEWSRENIRQRTEELAQACVNIWSL
;
A
#
# COMPACT_ATOMS: atom_id res chain seq x y z
N GLN A 1 17.85 -5.32 -7.04
CA GLN A 1 18.84 -4.22 -7.16
C GLN A 1 19.25 -3.67 -5.79
N ALA A 2 18.32 -3.36 -4.87
CA ALA A 2 18.67 -2.89 -3.51
C ALA A 2 19.48 -3.87 -2.63
N ARG A 3 19.69 -5.13 -3.07
CA ARG A 3 20.38 -6.18 -2.30
C ARG A 3 21.78 -5.77 -1.85
N THR A 4 22.55 -5.10 -2.71
CA THR A 4 23.91 -4.67 -2.36
C THR A 4 23.91 -3.67 -1.21
N LEU A 5 22.98 -2.72 -1.22
CA LEU A 5 22.84 -1.73 -0.16
C LEU A 5 22.36 -2.39 1.14
N ILE A 6 21.39 -3.31 1.07
CA ILE A 6 20.92 -4.07 2.24
C ILE A 6 22.06 -4.87 2.87
N LEU A 7 22.83 -5.60 2.07
CA LEU A 7 23.98 -6.36 2.57
C LEU A 7 25.02 -5.45 3.23
N ARG A 8 25.26 -4.26 2.66
CA ARG A 8 26.20 -3.29 3.25
C ARG A 8 25.68 -2.71 4.57
N ILE A 9 24.38 -2.41 4.67
CA ILE A 9 23.74 -1.98 5.93
C ILE A 9 23.94 -3.05 7.02
N LEU A 10 23.67 -4.32 6.69
CA LEU A 10 23.81 -5.43 7.63
C LEU A 10 25.26 -5.74 8.02
N ASP A 11 26.21 -5.47 7.13
CA ASP A 11 27.65 -5.66 7.35
C ASP A 11 28.26 -4.57 8.25
N VAL A 12 27.79 -3.32 8.11
CA VAL A 12 28.39 -2.15 8.79
C VAL A 12 27.77 -1.87 10.14
N PHE A 13 26.46 -2.05 10.29
CA PHE A 13 25.78 -1.78 11.55
C PHE A 13 25.74 -3.03 12.44
N GLU A 14 26.30 -2.92 13.65
CA GLU A 14 26.17 -3.98 14.66
C GLU A 14 24.89 -3.84 15.51
N SER A 15 24.31 -2.64 15.56
CA SER A 15 23.11 -2.36 16.35
C SER A 15 21.83 -2.68 15.55
N PRO A 16 20.95 -3.57 16.07
CA PRO A 16 19.68 -3.87 15.41
C PRO A 16 18.82 -2.63 15.14
N ASN A 17 18.78 -1.67 16.08
CA ASN A 17 18.00 -0.45 15.92
C ASN A 17 18.51 0.40 14.74
N ARG A 18 19.83 0.53 14.59
CA ARG A 18 20.44 1.28 13.49
C ARG A 18 20.21 0.62 12.13
N ILE A 19 20.24 -0.71 12.09
CA ILE A 19 19.85 -1.48 10.90
C ILE A 19 18.39 -1.16 10.54
N MET A 20 17.48 -1.22 11.51
CA MET A 20 16.05 -0.96 11.28
C MET A 20 15.80 0.48 10.79
N ASP A 21 16.47 1.48 11.35
CA ASP A 21 16.36 2.87 10.90
C ASP A 21 16.79 3.01 9.43
N ALA A 22 17.92 2.42 9.05
CA ALA A 22 18.44 2.48 7.68
C ALA A 22 17.55 1.70 6.69
N LEU A 23 17.01 0.55 7.10
CA LEU A 23 16.06 -0.23 6.30
C LEU A 23 14.73 0.52 6.11
N SER A 24 14.23 1.20 7.14
CA SER A 24 12.98 1.99 7.06
C SER A 24 13.12 3.17 6.08
N ILE A 25 14.29 3.82 6.06
CA ILE A 25 14.62 4.86 5.07
C ILE A 25 14.64 4.28 3.66
N LEU A 26 15.32 3.15 3.46
CA LEU A 26 15.40 2.48 2.17
C LEU A 26 14.03 2.00 1.69
N GLU A 27 13.21 1.46 2.59
CA GLU A 27 11.85 1.04 2.32
C GLU A 27 10.99 2.21 1.83
N SER A 28 10.96 3.32 2.59
CA SER A 28 10.20 4.53 2.24
C SER A 28 10.59 5.07 0.87
N PHE A 29 11.90 5.13 0.59
CA PHE A 29 12.41 5.51 -0.73
C PHE A 29 11.93 4.54 -1.83
N MET A 30 12.06 3.23 -1.63
CA MET A 30 11.69 2.23 -2.64
C MET A 30 10.19 2.20 -2.94
N ILE A 31 9.35 2.33 -1.91
CA ILE A 31 7.89 2.37 -2.08
C ILE A 31 7.50 3.61 -2.88
N ARG A 32 7.97 4.80 -2.48
CA ARG A 32 7.69 6.04 -3.23
C ARG A 32 8.18 5.98 -4.67
N TRP A 33 9.43 5.57 -4.88
CA TRP A 33 10.04 5.47 -6.21
C TRP A 33 9.23 4.59 -7.16
N LYS A 34 8.82 3.41 -6.69
CA LYS A 34 8.01 2.48 -7.51
C LYS A 34 6.59 2.97 -7.72
N THR A 35 5.98 3.56 -6.70
CA THR A 35 4.61 4.03 -6.79
C THR A 35 4.47 5.19 -7.76
N ALA A 36 5.41 6.14 -7.73
CA ALA A 36 5.49 7.25 -8.67
C ALA A 36 5.97 6.85 -10.09
N ASN A 37 6.15 5.55 -10.37
CA ASN A 37 6.59 5.00 -11.66
C ASN A 37 7.95 5.53 -12.14
N TYR A 38 8.88 5.84 -11.23
CA TYR A 38 10.22 6.25 -11.61
C TYR A 38 10.99 5.06 -12.18
N ALA A 39 11.90 5.35 -13.11
CA ALA A 39 12.67 4.30 -13.81
C ALA A 39 13.50 3.45 -12.83
N SER A 40 13.30 2.13 -12.86
CA SER A 40 13.95 1.13 -12.01
C SER A 40 15.25 0.53 -12.61
N GLY A 41 15.81 1.19 -13.64
CA GLY A 41 17.04 0.77 -14.31
C GLY A 41 18.29 1.50 -13.79
N GLY A 42 19.19 1.86 -14.71
CA GLY A 42 20.50 2.42 -14.38
C GLY A 42 20.50 3.68 -13.50
N LYS A 43 19.41 4.48 -13.48
CA LYS A 43 19.30 5.61 -12.55
C LYS A 43 19.25 5.14 -11.10
N LEU A 44 18.41 4.15 -10.80
CA LEU A 44 18.25 3.58 -9.47
C LEU A 44 19.53 2.85 -9.03
N ASP A 45 20.16 2.11 -9.95
CA ASP A 45 21.43 1.43 -9.67
C ASP A 45 22.55 2.43 -9.31
N ARG A 46 22.64 3.57 -10.02
CA ARG A 46 23.60 4.65 -9.69
C ARG A 46 23.34 5.25 -8.31
N ILE A 47 22.07 5.42 -7.91
CA ILE A 47 21.71 5.92 -6.58
C ILE A 47 22.21 4.95 -5.51
N TYR A 48 21.96 3.64 -5.68
CA TYR A 48 22.44 2.63 -4.73
C TYR A 48 23.97 2.53 -4.70
N SER A 49 24.65 2.61 -5.84
CA SER A 49 26.12 2.64 -5.87
C SER A 49 26.67 3.86 -5.13
N ARG A 50 26.08 5.04 -5.33
CA ARG A 50 26.46 6.27 -4.62
C ARG A 50 26.22 6.14 -3.12
N ALA A 51 25.11 5.53 -2.71
CA ALA A 51 24.84 5.25 -1.29
C ALA A 51 25.94 4.37 -0.68
N CYS A 52 26.31 3.27 -1.33
CA CYS A 52 27.36 2.38 -0.85
C CYS A 52 28.72 3.06 -0.72
N SER A 53 29.10 3.93 -1.68
CA SER A 53 30.40 4.59 -1.68
C SER A 53 30.49 5.79 -0.72
N ASN A 54 29.39 6.51 -0.52
CA ASN A 54 29.45 7.80 0.18
C ASN A 54 28.95 7.71 1.62
N CYS A 55 27.99 6.82 1.92
CA CYS A 55 27.31 6.82 3.20
C CYS A 55 28.01 5.95 4.27
N PHE A 56 28.89 5.03 3.88
CA PHE A 56 29.44 4.00 4.78
C PHE A 56 30.94 4.17 5.10
N ASP A 57 31.63 5.11 4.44
CA ASP A 57 33.09 5.30 4.56
C ASP A 57 33.47 6.48 5.47
N THR A 58 32.49 7.11 6.14
CA THR A 58 32.72 8.30 6.98
C THR A 58 32.31 8.07 8.44
N THR A 59 32.94 8.82 9.36
CA THR A 59 32.66 8.83 10.80
C THR A 59 31.31 9.49 11.18
N GLY A 60 30.48 9.83 10.18
CA GLY A 60 29.18 10.46 10.38
C GLY A 60 28.05 9.46 10.65
N GLU A 61 26.87 9.99 10.97
CA GLU A 61 25.67 9.17 11.17
C GLU A 61 25.12 8.71 9.81
N ILE A 62 25.50 7.49 9.41
CA ILE A 62 25.16 6.83 8.14
C ILE A 62 23.68 7.00 7.76
N THR A 63 22.78 6.87 8.74
CA THR A 63 21.33 7.03 8.58
C THR A 63 20.94 8.42 8.04
N ASN A 64 21.58 9.49 8.51
CA ASN A 64 21.32 10.85 8.03
C ASN A 64 21.87 11.02 6.61
N GLN A 65 23.03 10.44 6.32
CA GLN A 65 23.62 10.51 4.98
C GLN A 65 22.78 9.76 3.92
N LEU A 66 22.18 8.63 4.30
CA LEU A 66 21.23 7.92 3.45
C LEU A 66 19.96 8.75 3.21
N ARG A 67 19.44 9.38 4.26
CA ARG A 67 18.28 10.28 4.18
C ARG A 67 18.55 11.43 3.22
N ASP A 68 19.65 12.17 3.42
CA ASP A 68 20.04 13.31 2.58
C ASP A 68 20.18 12.90 1.10
N LEU A 69 20.85 11.77 0.83
CA LEU A 69 21.04 11.26 -0.52
C LEU A 69 19.70 10.92 -1.21
N PHE A 70 18.76 10.34 -0.48
CA PHE A 70 17.47 9.96 -1.04
C PHE A 70 16.52 11.14 -1.18
N VAL A 71 16.49 12.07 -0.24
CA VAL A 71 15.67 13.30 -0.31
C VAL A 71 15.99 14.12 -1.57
N ASP A 72 17.26 14.16 -1.98
CA ASP A 72 17.70 14.83 -3.21
C ASP A 72 17.07 14.27 -4.50
N CYS A 73 16.54 13.05 -4.49
CA CYS A 73 16.09 12.36 -5.69
C CYS A 73 14.74 11.66 -5.59
N TRP A 74 14.13 11.58 -4.40
CA TRP A 74 12.85 10.91 -4.19
C TRP A 74 11.68 11.72 -4.77
N PRO A 75 10.56 11.06 -5.12
CA PRO A 75 9.33 11.75 -5.49
C PRO A 75 8.80 12.59 -4.33
N SER A 76 8.33 13.80 -4.63
CA SER A 76 7.66 14.67 -3.65
C SER A 76 6.39 14.03 -3.09
N ASP A 77 5.93 14.52 -1.94
CA ASP A 77 4.66 14.09 -1.33
C ASP A 77 3.48 14.22 -2.30
N GLY A 78 3.44 15.31 -3.07
CA GLY A 78 2.42 15.55 -4.09
C GLY A 78 2.45 14.51 -5.21
N GLU A 79 3.63 14.26 -5.79
CA GLU A 79 3.80 13.25 -6.84
C GLU A 79 3.44 11.84 -6.35
N PHE A 80 3.81 11.50 -5.12
CA PHE A 80 3.51 10.21 -4.52
C PHE A 80 2.01 10.02 -4.27
N ARG A 81 1.35 11.04 -3.69
CA ARG A 81 -0.09 11.04 -3.43
C ARG A 81 -0.90 10.97 -4.73
N GLU A 82 -0.63 11.87 -5.67
CA GLU A 82 -1.31 11.90 -6.97
C GLU A 82 -1.12 10.59 -7.74
N SER A 83 0.07 9.98 -7.64
CA SER A 83 0.32 8.67 -8.21
C SER A 83 -0.57 7.61 -7.59
N LEU A 84 -0.74 7.55 -6.27
CA LEU A 84 -1.61 6.56 -5.61
C LEU A 84 -3.09 6.76 -5.96
N GLU A 85 -3.56 8.01 -5.94
CA GLU A 85 -4.91 8.38 -6.34
C GLU A 85 -5.22 7.88 -7.76
N ASN A 86 -4.24 8.01 -8.66
CA ASN A 86 -4.38 7.69 -10.07
C ASN A 86 -3.89 6.29 -10.49
N LYS A 87 -3.30 5.50 -9.58
CA LYS A 87 -2.73 4.19 -9.91
C LYS A 87 -3.72 3.05 -9.83
N ARG A 88 -3.59 2.15 -10.81
CA ARG A 88 -4.15 0.80 -10.75
C ARG A 88 -3.23 -0.08 -9.90
N MET A 89 -3.72 -0.55 -8.76
CA MET A 89 -3.00 -1.44 -7.88
C MET A 89 -2.87 -2.82 -8.51
N LEU A 90 -1.66 -3.39 -8.43
CA LEU A 90 -1.38 -4.73 -8.93
C LEU A 90 -1.77 -5.77 -7.87
N LEU A 91 -2.21 -6.94 -8.29
CA LEU A 91 -2.53 -8.03 -7.36
C LEU A 91 -1.28 -8.81 -7.00
N ASN A 92 -0.39 -8.17 -6.26
CA ASN A 92 0.90 -8.72 -5.85
C ASN A 92 1.19 -8.43 -4.37
N ASP A 93 2.33 -8.93 -3.92
CA ASP A 93 2.80 -8.80 -2.54
C ASP A 93 3.16 -7.37 -2.15
N GLN A 94 3.49 -6.51 -3.12
CA GLN A 94 3.73 -5.09 -2.85
C GLN A 94 2.44 -4.38 -2.42
N THR A 95 1.33 -4.65 -3.10
CA THR A 95 0.02 -4.09 -2.70
C THR A 95 -0.42 -4.66 -1.35
N LYS A 96 -0.19 -5.96 -1.10
CA LYS A 96 -0.47 -6.57 0.21
C LYS A 96 0.32 -5.90 1.33
N TYR A 97 1.62 -5.70 1.09
CA TYR A 97 2.49 -5.00 2.02
C TYR A 97 2.01 -3.59 2.32
N MET A 98 1.63 -2.83 1.29
CA MET A 98 1.08 -1.49 1.44
C MET A 98 -0.18 -1.48 2.32
N LEU A 99 -1.11 -2.40 2.09
CA LEU A 99 -2.32 -2.54 2.91
C LEU A 99 -1.99 -2.91 4.37
N ILE A 100 -0.99 -3.77 4.59
CA ILE A 100 -0.51 -4.10 5.95
C ILE A 100 0.06 -2.87 6.66
N ARG A 101 0.88 -2.06 5.99
CA ARG A 101 1.41 -0.83 6.60
C ARG A 101 0.31 0.19 6.89
N ILE A 102 -0.69 0.29 6.02
CA ILE A 102 -1.89 1.10 6.27
C ILE A 102 -2.65 0.60 7.51
N GLU A 103 -2.88 -0.71 7.62
CA GLU A 103 -3.50 -1.32 8.80
C GLU A 103 -2.73 -0.99 10.08
N GLU A 104 -1.42 -1.25 10.10
CA GLU A 104 -0.57 -1.07 11.29
C GLU A 104 -0.42 0.41 11.69
N ASP A 105 -0.12 1.29 10.73
CA ASP A 105 0.32 2.66 11.02
C ASP A 105 -0.78 3.72 10.93
N TYR A 106 -1.82 3.51 10.12
CA TYR A 106 -2.91 4.48 9.94
C TYR A 106 -4.14 4.09 10.77
N TYR A 107 -4.57 2.83 10.69
CA TYR A 107 -5.70 2.32 11.46
C TYR A 107 -5.32 1.87 12.88
N ASN A 108 -4.03 1.98 13.26
CA ASN A 108 -3.49 1.52 14.54
C ASN A 108 -3.82 0.05 14.83
N GLY A 109 -3.83 -0.76 13.78
CA GLY A 109 -4.04 -2.20 13.83
C GLY A 109 -2.92 -2.91 14.57
N SER A 110 -3.21 -4.13 15.01
CA SER A 110 -2.17 -5.02 15.54
C SER A 110 -1.20 -5.43 14.44
N SER A 111 0.02 -5.82 14.81
CA SER A 111 1.00 -6.26 13.82
C SER A 111 0.50 -7.47 13.04
N VAL A 112 0.65 -7.41 11.72
CA VAL A 112 0.05 -8.39 10.81
C VAL A 112 1.14 -9.30 10.24
N ASP A 113 1.02 -10.61 10.50
CA ASP A 113 1.86 -11.60 9.82
C ASP A 113 1.54 -11.58 8.32
N PHE A 114 2.54 -11.24 7.52
CA PHE A 114 2.45 -11.15 6.06
C PHE A 114 1.84 -12.40 5.41
N SER A 115 2.01 -13.59 5.99
CA SER A 115 1.48 -14.84 5.43
C SER A 115 -0.03 -15.02 5.64
N THR A 116 -0.63 -14.28 6.57
CA THR A 116 -2.00 -14.53 7.07
C THR A 116 -3.11 -13.88 6.24
N PRO A 117 -3.14 -12.56 6.00
CA PRO A 117 -4.29 -11.92 5.37
C PRO A 117 -4.38 -12.24 3.89
N GLU A 118 -5.58 -12.14 3.34
CA GLU A 118 -5.82 -12.02 1.91
C GLU A 118 -6.15 -10.58 1.53
N ARG A 119 -5.94 -10.25 0.26
CA ARG A 119 -6.42 -8.99 -0.30
C ARG A 119 -7.85 -9.20 -0.74
N GLU A 120 -8.75 -8.41 -0.23
CA GLU A 120 -10.16 -8.42 -0.63
C GLU A 120 -10.48 -7.21 -1.51
N HIS A 121 -11.27 -7.45 -2.55
CA HIS A 121 -11.88 -6.40 -3.36
C HIS A 121 -13.28 -6.15 -2.82
N ILE A 122 -13.49 -4.97 -2.24
CA ILE A 122 -14.78 -4.61 -1.62
C ILE A 122 -15.89 -4.70 -2.68
N ALA A 123 -15.76 -3.94 -3.77
CA ALA A 123 -16.48 -4.23 -5.01
C ALA A 123 -15.71 -5.26 -5.86
N PRO A 124 -16.27 -6.46 -6.11
CA PRO A 124 -15.60 -7.52 -6.85
C PRO A 124 -15.25 -7.10 -8.29
N ARG A 125 -14.08 -7.49 -8.78
CA ARG A 125 -13.62 -7.13 -10.15
C ARG A 125 -14.56 -7.57 -11.27
N ALA A 126 -15.34 -8.62 -11.03
CA ALA A 126 -16.31 -9.21 -11.96
C ALA A 126 -17.76 -8.74 -11.73
N SER A 127 -17.95 -7.58 -11.07
CA SER A 127 -19.28 -7.02 -10.73
C SER A 127 -20.23 -6.93 -11.94
N TYR A 128 -19.72 -6.61 -13.13
CA TYR A 128 -20.53 -6.47 -14.36
C TYR A 128 -20.54 -7.73 -15.24
N THR A 129 -19.63 -8.69 -15.00
CA THR A 129 -19.41 -9.81 -15.92
C THR A 129 -19.86 -11.16 -15.37
N ALA A 130 -19.91 -11.35 -14.04
CA ALA A 130 -20.30 -12.61 -13.44
C ALA A 130 -21.68 -12.52 -12.76
N LYS A 131 -22.59 -13.44 -13.13
CA LYS A 131 -23.98 -13.48 -12.65
C LYS A 131 -24.13 -13.42 -11.13
N LYS A 132 -23.19 -14.05 -10.40
CA LYS A 132 -23.20 -14.08 -8.93
C LYS A 132 -23.06 -12.69 -8.29
N TYR A 133 -22.52 -11.70 -9.01
CA TYR A 133 -22.35 -10.32 -8.54
C TYR A 133 -23.39 -9.35 -9.13
N SER A 134 -24.50 -9.85 -9.67
CA SER A 134 -25.49 -9.03 -10.40
C SER A 134 -26.17 -7.92 -9.60
N ALA A 135 -26.04 -7.91 -8.26
CA ALA A 135 -26.49 -6.81 -7.41
C ALA A 135 -25.55 -5.58 -7.46
N TRP A 136 -24.25 -5.78 -7.74
CA TRP A 136 -23.24 -4.73 -7.70
C TRP A 136 -23.42 -3.62 -8.75
N PRO A 137 -23.77 -3.90 -10.02
CA PRO A 137 -23.95 -2.85 -11.03
C PRO A 137 -24.97 -1.78 -10.64
N VAL A 138 -26.05 -2.18 -9.95
CA VAL A 138 -27.08 -1.24 -9.47
C VAL A 138 -26.54 -0.40 -8.31
N GLN A 139 -25.80 -1.02 -7.38
CA GLN A 139 -25.27 -0.36 -6.20
C GLN A 139 -24.11 0.60 -6.50
N LEU A 140 -23.27 0.28 -7.50
CA LEU A 140 -22.12 1.11 -7.88
C LEU A 140 -22.54 2.39 -8.62
N ASP A 141 -23.78 2.44 -9.13
CA ASP A 141 -24.36 3.53 -9.91
C ASP A 141 -23.40 4.09 -10.99
N MET A 142 -22.79 3.19 -11.76
CA MET A 142 -21.85 3.56 -12.83
C MET A 142 -21.90 2.59 -14.00
N ALA A 143 -21.38 3.01 -15.15
CA ALA A 143 -21.22 2.12 -16.29
C ALA A 143 -20.04 1.15 -16.10
N GLU A 144 -20.08 -0.02 -16.74
CA GLU A 144 -19.00 -1.02 -16.68
C GLU A 144 -17.62 -0.42 -17.00
N GLY A 145 -17.53 0.40 -18.06
CA GLY A 145 -16.28 1.04 -18.46
C GLY A 145 -15.74 2.07 -17.47
N GLU A 146 -16.60 2.64 -16.62
CA GLU A 146 -16.17 3.49 -15.50
C GLU A 146 -15.67 2.64 -14.34
N PHE A 147 -16.36 1.53 -14.05
CA PHE A 147 -15.93 0.58 -13.04
C PHE A 147 -14.56 -0.04 -13.36
N GLU A 148 -14.29 -0.36 -14.62
CA GLU A 148 -12.98 -0.88 -15.03
C GLU A 148 -11.81 0.05 -14.68
N GLN A 149 -12.06 1.37 -14.63
CA GLN A 149 -11.06 2.38 -14.30
C GLN A 149 -10.85 2.56 -12.79
N VAL A 150 -11.81 2.11 -11.95
CA VAL A 150 -11.78 2.30 -10.50
C VAL A 150 -11.71 1.01 -9.68
N ARG A 151 -12.03 -0.15 -10.26
CA ARG A 151 -12.11 -1.43 -9.54
C ARG A 151 -10.82 -1.88 -8.86
N ASP A 152 -9.68 -1.43 -9.36
CA ASP A 152 -8.35 -1.79 -8.87
C ASP A 152 -7.65 -0.58 -8.20
N ARG A 153 -8.43 0.39 -7.69
CA ARG A 153 -7.92 1.51 -6.88
C ARG A 153 -7.61 1.06 -5.46
N LEU A 154 -6.69 1.76 -4.79
CA LEU A 154 -6.33 1.46 -3.41
C LEU A 154 -7.55 1.48 -2.47
N GLY A 155 -8.45 2.45 -2.64
CA GLY A 155 -9.67 2.56 -1.84
C GLY A 155 -10.62 1.36 -1.98
N ASN A 156 -10.58 0.61 -3.08
CA ASN A 156 -11.42 -0.59 -3.27
C ASN A 156 -10.78 -1.89 -2.74
N LEU A 157 -9.62 -1.79 -2.07
CA LEU A 157 -8.89 -2.93 -1.52
C LEU A 157 -8.87 -2.87 0.00
N THR A 158 -8.93 -4.05 0.63
CA THR A 158 -8.74 -4.20 2.07
C THR A 158 -8.05 -5.51 2.42
N LEU A 159 -7.66 -5.67 3.69
CA LEU A 159 -7.19 -6.95 4.22
C LEU A 159 -8.37 -7.74 4.81
N LEU A 160 -8.40 -9.04 4.56
CA LEU A 160 -9.43 -9.90 5.15
C LEU A 160 -8.86 -11.27 5.46
N GLU A 161 -9.36 -11.91 6.51
CA GLU A 161 -8.97 -13.26 6.89
C GLU A 161 -9.44 -14.26 5.84
N PRO A 162 -8.64 -15.29 5.49
CA PRO A 162 -9.02 -16.26 4.46
C PRO A 162 -10.37 -16.93 4.68
N SER A 163 -10.72 -17.24 5.94
CA SER A 163 -12.00 -17.85 6.30
C SER A 163 -13.18 -16.91 6.06
N ARG A 164 -13.03 -15.62 6.38
CA ARG A 164 -14.06 -14.59 6.12
C ARG A 164 -14.16 -14.29 4.63
N ASN A 165 -13.04 -14.18 3.93
CA ASN A 165 -13.01 -13.97 2.49
C ASN A 165 -13.76 -15.09 1.73
N ALA A 166 -13.57 -16.34 2.16
CA ALA A 166 -14.33 -17.47 1.63
C ALA A 166 -15.84 -17.39 1.92
N SER A 167 -16.24 -16.80 3.05
CA SER A 167 -17.65 -16.64 3.48
C SER A 167 -18.37 -15.54 2.71
N VAL A 168 -17.74 -14.36 2.59
CA VAL A 168 -18.31 -13.14 1.98
C VAL A 168 -18.62 -13.34 0.49
N GLY A 169 -17.81 -14.13 -0.22
CA GLY A 169 -18.17 -14.69 -1.52
C GLY A 169 -18.64 -13.67 -2.57
N ALA A 170 -19.94 -13.73 -2.93
CA ALA A 170 -20.53 -12.92 -3.99
C ALA A 170 -21.49 -11.83 -3.52
N ASP A 171 -21.42 -11.55 -2.23
CA ASP A 171 -22.46 -10.82 -1.56
C ASP A 171 -22.47 -9.32 -1.91
N PRO A 172 -23.65 -8.67 -1.85
CA PRO A 172 -23.75 -7.22 -1.93
C PRO A 172 -23.06 -6.58 -0.73
N PHE A 173 -22.82 -5.26 -0.80
CA PHE A 173 -22.02 -4.59 0.22
C PHE A 173 -22.62 -4.67 1.62
N GLU A 174 -23.95 -4.57 1.78
CA GLU A 174 -24.61 -4.66 3.09
C GLU A 174 -24.25 -5.96 3.85
N ASN A 175 -24.23 -7.08 3.13
CA ASN A 175 -23.82 -8.37 3.66
C ASN A 175 -22.31 -8.41 3.94
N LYS A 176 -21.50 -7.84 3.03
CA LYS A 176 -20.05 -7.73 3.26
C LYS A 176 -19.74 -6.92 4.51
N ALA A 177 -20.41 -5.79 4.71
CA ALA A 177 -20.26 -4.91 5.87
C ALA A 177 -20.56 -5.67 7.18
N THR A 178 -21.58 -6.53 7.19
CA THR A 178 -21.89 -7.39 8.34
C THR A 178 -20.75 -8.35 8.69
N GLU A 179 -20.06 -8.91 7.70
CA GLU A 179 -18.89 -9.76 7.94
C GLU A 179 -17.64 -8.96 8.29
N TYR A 180 -17.49 -7.77 7.72
CA TYR A 180 -16.38 -6.86 7.94
C TYR A 180 -16.37 -6.29 9.36
N SER A 181 -17.53 -6.03 9.96
CA SER A 181 -17.64 -5.56 11.35
C SER A 181 -17.13 -6.56 12.40
N ALA A 182 -16.80 -7.78 11.98
CA ALA A 182 -16.22 -8.81 12.84
C ALA A 182 -14.78 -9.18 12.42
N SER A 183 -14.19 -8.46 11.46
CA SER A 183 -12.80 -8.63 11.08
C SER A 183 -11.86 -8.22 12.22
N SER A 184 -10.71 -8.87 12.30
CA SER A 184 -9.61 -8.49 13.20
C SER A 184 -8.72 -7.39 12.62
N TYR A 185 -8.96 -6.97 11.36
CA TYR A 185 -8.28 -5.84 10.75
C TYR A 185 -9.14 -4.59 10.89
N ASN A 186 -8.59 -3.59 11.58
CA ASN A 186 -9.26 -2.33 11.86
C ASN A 186 -9.66 -1.63 10.55
N MET A 187 -8.81 -1.66 9.52
CA MET A 187 -9.10 -1.08 8.21
C MET A 187 -10.35 -1.66 7.54
N THR A 188 -10.72 -2.89 7.89
CA THR A 188 -11.89 -3.59 7.38
C THR A 188 -13.09 -3.37 8.27
N GLU A 189 -12.92 -3.40 9.59
CA GLU A 189 -13.95 -3.02 10.54
C GLU A 189 -14.46 -1.59 10.27
N THR A 190 -13.56 -0.62 10.08
CA THR A 190 -13.92 0.77 9.75
C THR A 190 -14.70 0.90 8.45
N ILE A 191 -14.51 0.01 7.46
CA ILE A 191 -15.35 0.02 6.25
C ILE A 191 -16.81 -0.26 6.60
N ALA A 192 -17.07 -1.17 7.55
CA ALA A 192 -18.43 -1.48 7.99
C ALA A 192 -19.04 -0.38 8.85
N GLU A 193 -18.22 0.39 9.55
CA GLU A 193 -18.67 1.50 10.42
C GLU A 193 -18.98 2.77 9.64
N ASP A 194 -18.14 3.11 8.65
CA ASP A 194 -18.19 4.41 7.99
C ASP A 194 -19.05 4.44 6.72
N TYR A 195 -19.38 3.28 6.16
CA TYR A 195 -20.05 3.18 4.86
C TYR A 195 -21.30 2.30 4.94
N ASP A 196 -22.44 2.86 4.54
CA ASP A 196 -23.69 2.12 4.34
C ASP A 196 -23.79 1.53 2.92
N GLU A 197 -23.09 2.13 1.97
CA GLU A 197 -23.07 1.72 0.57
C GLU A 197 -21.65 1.78 0.00
N TRP A 198 -21.43 1.13 -1.13
CA TRP A 198 -20.15 1.14 -1.81
C TRP A 198 -20.28 1.64 -3.25
N SER A 199 -20.07 2.94 -3.42
CA SER A 199 -20.24 3.66 -4.68
C SER A 199 -18.90 4.09 -5.30
N ARG A 200 -18.95 4.70 -6.48
CA ARG A 200 -17.78 5.35 -7.11
C ARG A 200 -17.09 6.32 -6.18
N GLU A 201 -17.90 7.13 -5.52
CA GLU A 201 -17.45 8.26 -4.75
C GLU A 201 -16.76 7.77 -3.48
N ASN A 202 -17.28 6.72 -2.85
CA ASN A 202 -16.66 6.07 -1.70
C ASN A 202 -15.30 5.47 -2.06
N ILE A 203 -15.18 4.81 -3.23
CA ILE A 203 -13.89 4.32 -3.73
C ILE A 203 -12.91 5.49 -3.93
N ARG A 204 -13.35 6.60 -4.50
CA ARG A 204 -12.51 7.78 -4.75
C ARG A 204 -12.04 8.41 -3.44
N GLN A 205 -12.97 8.74 -2.54
CA GLN A 205 -12.68 9.38 -1.25
C GLN A 205 -11.74 8.52 -0.40
N ARG A 206 -12.02 7.22 -0.28
CA ARG A 206 -11.13 6.31 0.45
C ARG A 206 -9.77 6.18 -0.22
N THR A 207 -9.69 6.24 -1.56
CA THR A 207 -8.39 6.23 -2.24
C THR A 207 -7.58 7.49 -1.90
N GLU A 208 -8.20 8.67 -1.87
CA GLU A 208 -7.56 9.94 -1.50
C GLU A 208 -7.08 9.92 -0.05
N GLU A 209 -7.92 9.45 0.87
CA GLU A 209 -7.60 9.27 2.29
C GLU A 209 -6.39 8.34 2.47
N LEU A 210 -6.45 7.14 1.90
CA LEU A 210 -5.37 6.17 2.01
C LEU A 210 -4.10 6.66 1.32
N ALA A 211 -4.20 7.37 0.19
CA ALA A 211 -3.04 7.98 -0.44
C ALA A 211 -2.36 9.01 0.47
N GLN A 212 -3.13 9.81 1.20
CA GLN A 212 -2.60 10.73 2.19
C GLN A 212 -1.98 10.01 3.40
N ALA A 213 -2.61 8.92 3.87
CA ALA A 213 -2.02 8.08 4.91
C ALA A 213 -0.66 7.52 4.47
N CYS A 214 -0.55 7.04 3.22
CA CYS A 214 0.69 6.54 2.64
C CYS A 214 1.81 7.60 2.68
N VAL A 215 1.51 8.88 2.41
CA VAL A 215 2.51 9.97 2.47
C VAL A 215 3.14 10.05 3.86
N ASN A 216 2.33 9.92 4.91
CA ASN A 216 2.77 9.98 6.29
C ASN A 216 3.57 8.73 6.69
N ILE A 217 3.09 7.55 6.29
CA ILE A 217 3.73 6.24 6.56
C ILE A 217 5.14 6.21 5.99
N TRP A 218 5.29 6.57 4.72
CA TRP A 218 6.58 6.55 4.02
C TRP A 218 7.21 7.94 3.96
N SER A 219 7.29 8.62 5.09
CA SER A 219 8.01 9.89 5.21
C SER A 219 9.51 9.66 5.47
N LEU A 220 10.35 10.49 4.85
CA LEU A 220 11.79 10.59 5.11
C LEU A 220 12.12 11.90 5.82
#